data_AF-A0A7W1YTQ1-F1
#
_entry.id   AF-A0A7W1YTQ1-F1
#
_cell.length_a   1.000
_cell.length_b   1.000
_cell.length_c   1.000
_cell.angle_alpha   90.00
_cell.angle_beta   90.00
_cell.angle_gamma   90.00
#
_symmetry.space_group_name_H-M   'P 1'
#
loop_
_entity.id
_entity.type
_entity.pdbx_description
1 polymer ?
#
loop_
_entity_poly.entity_id
_entity_poly.type
_entity_poly.pdbx_seq_one_letter_code
_entity_poly.pdbx_strand_id
1 'polypeptide(L)'
;MHHGRRRSRRLVVVAALTGVVMVVGGCEMQVDLGVDVERDGSGRVAVAVDLDAEAADRLPDLGDQLRLDDLEAAGWEIVGPTATASGST
;
A
#
# COMPACT_ATOMS: atom_id res chain seq x y z
N MET A 1 -0.24 -44.85 -22.11
CA MET A 1 0.15 -43.47 -22.48
C MET A 1 -0.70 -42.33 -21.88
N HIS A 2 -1.83 -42.57 -21.19
CA HIS A 2 -2.65 -41.47 -20.60
C HIS A 2 -2.16 -40.87 -19.26
N HIS A 3 -1.29 -41.58 -18.51
CA HIS A 3 -0.82 -41.13 -17.20
C HIS A 3 0.21 -39.97 -17.28
N GLY A 4 1.05 -39.93 -18.34
CA GLY A 4 2.03 -38.86 -18.56
C GLY A 4 1.39 -37.51 -18.91
N ARG A 5 0.38 -37.52 -19.80
CA ARG A 5 -0.40 -36.31 -20.17
C ARG A 5 -1.21 -35.72 -19.03
N ARG A 6 -1.71 -36.56 -18.10
CA ARG A 6 -2.45 -36.08 -16.91
C ARG A 6 -1.53 -35.46 -15.85
N ARG A 7 -0.31 -35.99 -15.68
CA ARG A 7 0.70 -35.43 -14.77
C ARG A 7 1.29 -34.11 -15.30
N SER A 8 1.59 -34.02 -16.60
CA SER A 8 2.08 -32.78 -17.20
C SER A 8 1.05 -31.66 -17.18
N ARG A 9 -0.23 -31.96 -17.46
CA ARG A 9 -1.31 -30.96 -17.41
C ARG A 9 -1.53 -30.40 -15.99
N ARG A 10 -1.37 -31.24 -14.96
CA ARG A 10 -1.45 -30.79 -13.55
C ARG A 10 -0.30 -29.87 -13.18
N LEU A 11 0.93 -30.19 -13.60
CA LEU A 11 2.11 -29.35 -13.34
C LEU A 11 1.98 -27.96 -14.00
N VAL A 12 1.50 -27.89 -15.24
CA VAL A 12 1.28 -26.61 -15.93
C VAL A 12 0.22 -25.76 -15.22
N VAL A 13 -0.89 -26.37 -14.77
CA VAL A 13 -1.94 -25.65 -14.04
C VAL A 13 -1.43 -25.12 -12.70
N VAL A 14 -0.66 -25.92 -11.95
CA VAL A 14 -0.06 -25.47 -10.68
C VAL A 14 0.91 -24.31 -10.92
N ALA A 15 1.80 -24.42 -11.89
CA ALA A 15 2.74 -23.35 -12.23
C ALA A 15 2.02 -22.06 -12.67
N ALA A 16 0.96 -22.17 -13.47
CA ALA A 16 0.15 -21.03 -13.88
C ALA A 16 -0.57 -20.38 -12.69
N LEU A 17 -1.16 -21.18 -11.79
CA LEU A 17 -1.81 -20.68 -10.58
C LEU A 17 -0.80 -19.98 -9.65
N THR A 18 0.39 -20.56 -9.43
CA THR A 18 1.44 -19.93 -8.63
C THR A 18 1.89 -18.60 -9.25
N GLY A 19 2.06 -18.54 -10.58
CA GLY A 19 2.40 -17.30 -11.28
C GLY A 19 1.33 -16.22 -11.13
N VAL A 20 0.04 -16.59 -11.25
CA VAL A 20 -1.07 -15.66 -11.04
C VAL A 20 -1.09 -15.15 -9.60
N VAL A 21 -0.88 -16.01 -8.60
CA VAL A 21 -0.83 -15.61 -7.19
C VAL A 21 0.30 -14.63 -6.91
N MET A 22 1.48 -14.83 -7.52
CA MET A 22 2.61 -13.90 -7.36
C MET A 22 2.33 -12.52 -7.98
N VAL A 23 1.70 -12.47 -9.15
CA VAL A 23 1.35 -11.19 -9.80
C VAL A 23 0.27 -10.46 -9.00
N VAL A 24 -0.75 -11.16 -8.51
CA VAL A 24 -1.84 -10.54 -7.74
C VAL A 24 -1.38 -10.10 -6.34
N GLY A 25 -0.40 -10.79 -5.75
CA GLY A 25 0.16 -10.41 -4.45
C GLY A 25 1.17 -9.25 -4.49
N GLY A 26 1.46 -8.70 -5.67
CA GLY A 26 2.53 -7.73 -5.87
C GLY A 26 2.19 -6.26 -5.60
N CYS A 27 0.92 -5.91 -5.33
CA CYS A 27 0.58 -4.55 -4.92
C CYS A 27 1.08 -4.32 -3.49
N GLU A 28 2.29 -3.83 -3.37
CA GLU A 28 2.95 -3.52 -2.11
C GLU A 28 2.60 -2.08 -1.73
N MET A 29 1.61 -1.97 -0.85
CA MET A 29 1.34 -0.75 -0.10
C MET A 29 1.88 -0.96 1.30
N GLN A 30 2.75 -0.07 1.74
CA GLN A 30 3.18 0.00 3.13
C GLN A 30 2.70 1.32 3.74
N VAL A 31 2.21 1.25 4.98
CA VAL A 31 1.76 2.41 5.75
C VAL A 31 2.48 2.45 7.08
N ASP A 32 3.21 3.52 7.31
CA ASP A 32 3.93 3.78 8.55
C ASP A 32 3.25 4.91 9.32
N LEU A 33 2.99 4.65 10.61
CA LEU A 33 2.28 5.56 11.51
C LEU A 33 3.20 5.92 12.69
N GLY A 34 3.56 7.19 12.77
CA GLY A 34 4.27 7.76 13.91
C GLY A 34 3.32 8.55 14.79
N VAL A 35 3.40 8.35 16.10
CA VAL A 35 2.65 9.15 17.07
C VAL A 35 3.62 9.65 18.13
N ASP A 36 3.73 10.97 18.23
CA ASP A 36 4.51 11.67 19.24
C ASP A 36 3.56 12.43 20.15
N VAL A 37 3.69 12.25 21.47
CA VAL A 37 2.82 12.84 22.48
C VAL A 37 3.66 13.49 23.57
N GLU A 38 3.43 14.77 23.76
CA GLU A 38 4.03 15.61 24.79
C GLU A 38 3.37 15.39 26.16
N ARG A 39 4.04 15.84 27.22
CA ARG A 39 3.56 15.65 28.60
C ARG A 39 2.24 16.34 28.91
N ASP A 40 1.91 17.41 28.20
CA ASP A 40 0.65 18.12 28.34
C ASP A 40 -0.50 17.48 27.54
N GLY A 41 -0.22 16.39 26.83
CA GLY A 41 -1.17 15.66 26.00
C GLY A 41 -1.30 16.21 24.58
N SER A 42 -0.58 17.27 24.22
CA SER A 42 -0.41 17.69 22.83
C SER A 42 0.52 16.73 22.07
N GLY A 43 0.60 16.83 20.75
CA GLY A 43 1.43 15.91 19.99
C GLY A 43 1.25 16.02 18.48
N ARG A 44 1.86 15.06 17.76
CA ARG A 44 1.77 14.94 16.31
C ARG A 44 1.52 13.49 15.92
N VAL A 45 0.66 13.31 14.91
CA VAL A 45 0.55 12.04 14.17
C VAL A 45 1.16 12.26 12.79
N ALA A 46 2.08 11.39 12.40
CA ALA A 46 2.70 11.36 11.08
C ALA A 46 2.30 10.07 10.37
N VAL A 47 1.93 10.19 9.10
CA VAL A 47 1.54 9.06 8.25
C VAL A 47 2.39 9.09 6.99
N ALA A 48 3.07 8.00 6.70
CA ALA A 48 3.74 7.77 5.43
C ALA A 48 3.06 6.60 4.72
N VAL A 49 2.82 6.75 3.42
CA VAL A 49 2.26 5.70 2.56
C VAL A 49 3.22 5.50 1.41
N ASP A 50 3.81 4.32 1.37
CA ASP A 50 4.68 3.88 0.29
C ASP A 50 3.87 2.99 -0.65
N LEU A 51 3.86 3.37 -1.92
CA LEU A 51 3.20 2.64 -3.01
C LEU A 51 4.25 2.19 -4.02
N ASP A 52 4.15 0.94 -4.47
CA ASP A 52 4.87 0.53 -5.68
C ASP A 52 4.39 1.32 -6.92
N ALA A 53 5.14 1.21 -8.02
CA ALA A 53 4.86 1.95 -9.25
C ALA A 53 3.49 1.63 -9.87
N GLU A 54 3.04 0.38 -9.83
CA GLU A 54 1.73 -0.02 -10.36
C GLU A 54 0.59 0.55 -9.51
N ALA A 55 0.75 0.54 -8.19
CA ALA A 55 -0.21 1.11 -7.26
C ALA A 55 -0.27 2.63 -7.36
N ALA A 56 0.88 3.31 -7.48
CA ALA A 56 0.97 4.75 -7.67
C ALA A 56 0.28 5.20 -8.97
N ASP A 57 0.46 4.47 -10.08
CA ASP A 57 -0.20 4.74 -11.36
C ASP A 57 -1.73 4.64 -11.28
N ARG A 58 -2.25 3.80 -10.37
CA ARG A 58 -3.71 3.69 -10.14
C ARG A 58 -4.25 4.79 -9.24
N LEU A 59 -3.40 5.45 -8.45
CA LEU A 59 -3.76 6.47 -7.46
C LEU A 59 -2.92 7.74 -7.64
N PRO A 60 -2.91 8.36 -8.84
CA PRO A 60 -2.03 9.49 -9.13
C PRO A 60 -2.31 10.71 -8.24
N ASP A 61 -3.56 10.88 -7.81
CA ASP A 61 -4.03 12.01 -7.01
C ASP A 61 -4.44 11.57 -5.60
N LEU A 62 -3.72 10.61 -4.99
CA LEU A 62 -4.10 10.06 -3.67
C LEU A 62 -4.23 11.15 -2.60
N GLY A 63 -3.34 12.14 -2.60
CA GLY A 63 -3.36 13.23 -1.62
C GLY A 63 -4.67 14.02 -1.63
N ASP A 64 -5.22 14.30 -2.80
CA ASP A 64 -6.49 15.04 -2.97
C ASP A 64 -7.72 14.18 -2.65
N GLN A 65 -7.57 12.86 -2.62
CA GLN A 65 -8.64 11.91 -2.29
C GLN A 65 -8.75 11.65 -0.78
N LEU A 66 -7.78 12.08 0.02
CA LEU A 66 -7.82 11.93 1.47
C LEU A 66 -8.91 12.82 2.06
N ARG A 67 -9.76 12.21 2.89
CA ARG A 67 -10.81 12.92 3.62
C ARG A 67 -10.22 13.36 4.96
N LEU A 68 -9.77 14.62 5.02
CA LEU A 68 -9.13 15.22 6.19
C LEU A 68 -9.99 16.29 6.88
N ASP A 69 -11.17 16.59 6.31
CA ASP A 69 -12.09 17.64 6.79
C ASP A 69 -12.51 17.43 8.26
N ASP A 70 -12.62 16.18 8.69
CA ASP A 70 -13.01 15.81 10.05
C ASP A 70 -11.87 16.05 11.06
N LEU A 71 -10.62 15.83 10.66
CA LEU A 71 -9.45 16.18 11.46
C LEU A 71 -9.35 17.70 11.64
N GLU A 72 -9.52 18.47 10.57
CA GLU A 72 -9.56 19.93 10.64
C GLU A 72 -10.71 20.42 11.54
N ALA A 73 -11.90 19.84 11.40
CA ALA A 73 -13.05 20.15 12.25
C ALA A 73 -12.83 19.77 13.73
N ALA A 74 -12.01 18.76 13.99
CA ALA A 74 -11.58 18.37 15.33
C ALA A 74 -10.44 19.25 15.88
N GLY A 75 -9.97 20.24 15.12
CA GLY A 75 -8.95 21.21 15.52
C GLY A 75 -7.51 20.78 15.23
N TRP A 76 -7.31 19.79 14.36
CA TRP A 76 -5.96 19.39 13.92
C TRP A 76 -5.44 20.37 12.89
N GLU A 77 -4.15 20.69 13.00
CA GLU A 77 -3.41 21.33 11.92
C GLU A 77 -2.90 20.26 10.96
N ILE A 78 -3.26 20.38 9.67
CA ILE A 78 -2.88 19.43 8.64
C ILE A 78 -1.71 19.98 7.83
N VAL A 79 -0.62 19.20 7.79
CA VAL A 79 0.45 19.39 6.82
C VAL A 79 0.23 18.35 5.73
N GLY A 80 -0.06 18.83 4.51
CA GLY A 80 -0.44 17.97 3.40
C GLY A 80 0.63 16.93 3.04
N PRO A 81 0.22 15.81 2.43
CA PRO A 81 1.16 14.80 1.97
C PRO A 81 2.08 15.39 0.89
N THR A 82 3.38 15.26 1.09
CA THR A 82 4.39 15.63 0.09
C THR A 82 4.94 14.36 -0.55
N ALA A 83 4.90 14.28 -1.88
CA ALA A 83 5.53 13.18 -2.60
C ALA A 83 7.04 13.17 -2.30
N THR A 84 7.53 12.04 -1.79
CA THR A 84 8.96 11.81 -1.55
C THR A 84 9.54 11.00 -2.71
N ALA A 85 10.80 11.27 -3.08
CA ALA A 85 11.44 10.64 -4.25
C ALA A 85 11.80 9.16 -4.05
N SER A 86 11.66 8.64 -2.84
CA SER A 86 11.94 7.25 -2.49
C SER A 86 11.17 6.92 -1.23
N GLY A 87 10.40 5.83 -1.27
CA GLY A 87 9.85 5.25 -0.07
C GLY A 87 10.96 4.80 0.87
N SER A 88 10.68 4.82 2.17
CA SER A 88 11.59 4.68 3.33
C SER A 88 12.41 5.92 3.74
N THR A 89 12.14 6.41 4.97
CA THR A 89 13.01 6.21 6.16
C THR A 89 12.19 6.26 7.43
#